data_AF-E6TTC6-F1
#
_entry.id   AF-E6TTC6-F1
#
_cell.length_a   1.000
_cell.length_b   1.000
_cell.length_c   1.000
_cell.angle_alpha   90.00
_cell.angle_beta   90.00
_cell.angle_gamma   90.00
#
_symmetry.space_group_name_H-M   'P 1'
#
loop_
_entity.id
_entity.type
_entity.pdbx_description
1 polymer ?
#
loop_
_entity_poly.entity_id
_entity_poly.type
_entity_poly.pdbx_seq_one_letter_code
_entity_poly.pdbx_strand_id
1 'polypeptide(L)'
;MSLKKGYSYNNKIEGGVKTLDELINYVQYRKEINEFNGICLLDREGNPIILSIVKGVGEDLNSHVKQTGRYFSYVNSIRIAILTNMDEMYFYSDFNKTGVMDEIPFYKIHLDSFTEQDADFLLQFRRTYFLDHCNELYAKWKEQYSN
;
A
#
# COMPACT_ATOMS: atom_id res chain seq x y z
N MET A 1 0.46 -24.04 -19.31
CA MET A 1 -0.68 -23.45 -20.04
C MET A 1 -1.15 -22.24 -19.23
N SER A 2 -0.71 -21.03 -19.59
CA SER A 2 -0.93 -19.81 -18.80
C SER A 2 -2.23 -19.13 -19.23
N LEU A 3 -3.20 -19.02 -18.31
CA LEU A 3 -4.45 -18.31 -18.54
C LEU A 3 -4.22 -16.80 -18.29
N LYS A 4 -3.96 -16.04 -19.37
CA LYS A 4 -4.10 -14.59 -19.33
C LYS A 4 -5.59 -14.23 -19.25
N LYS A 5 -6.09 -13.87 -18.08
CA LYS A 5 -7.38 -13.17 -17.95
C LYS A 5 -7.14 -11.67 -18.12
N GLY A 6 -7.68 -11.09 -19.19
CA GLY A 6 -7.72 -9.64 -19.40
C GLY A 6 -8.81 -9.01 -18.54
N TYR A 7 -8.54 -7.83 -17.98
CA TYR A 7 -9.47 -7.04 -17.17
C TYR A 7 -9.75 -5.71 -17.86
N SER A 8 -11.02 -5.26 -17.87
CA SER A 8 -11.42 -3.93 -18.34
C SER A 8 -11.79 -3.04 -17.15
N TYR A 9 -11.30 -1.80 -17.12
CA TYR A 9 -11.54 -0.83 -16.05
C TYR A 9 -12.46 0.31 -16.48
N ASN A 10 -13.42 0.69 -15.63
CA ASN A 10 -14.25 1.89 -15.80
C ASN A 10 -13.94 2.90 -14.68
N ASN A 11 -13.29 4.02 -15.03
CA ASN A 11 -12.80 5.06 -14.10
C ASN A 11 -13.78 6.23 -13.86
N LYS A 12 -15.10 6.03 -14.03
CA LYS A 12 -16.09 7.08 -13.71
C LYS A 12 -16.51 7.01 -12.24
N ILE A 13 -16.10 7.99 -11.44
CA ILE A 13 -16.68 8.24 -10.12
C ILE A 13 -17.71 9.36 -10.27
N GLU A 14 -18.96 8.99 -10.48
CA GLU A 14 -20.11 9.89 -10.35
C GLU A 14 -20.59 9.84 -8.89
N GLY A 15 -20.79 11.01 -8.28
CA GLY A 15 -21.25 11.16 -6.90
C GLY A 15 -22.70 10.71 -6.77
N GLY A 16 -22.91 9.52 -6.23
CA GLY A 16 -24.21 8.97 -5.88
C GLY A 16 -24.10 8.10 -4.63
N VAL A 17 -25.19 7.97 -3.89
CA VAL A 17 -25.28 7.01 -2.78
C VAL A 17 -25.23 5.61 -3.39
N LYS A 18 -24.12 4.91 -3.15
CA LYS A 18 -23.87 3.56 -3.66
C LYS A 18 -24.14 2.52 -2.59
N THR A 19 -24.68 1.37 -2.98
CA THR A 19 -24.91 0.26 -2.06
C THR A 19 -23.58 -0.39 -1.67
N LEU A 20 -23.55 -1.12 -0.55
CA LEU A 20 -22.35 -1.84 -0.10
C LEU A 20 -21.81 -2.79 -1.19
N ASP A 21 -22.71 -3.38 -1.98
CA ASP A 21 -22.38 -4.25 -3.11
C ASP A 21 -21.64 -3.53 -4.25
N GLU A 22 -21.92 -2.24 -4.46
CA GLU A 22 -21.22 -1.43 -5.46
C GLU A 22 -19.84 -0.96 -4.99
N LEU A 23 -19.64 -0.84 -3.68
CA LEU A 23 -18.34 -0.52 -3.06
C LEU A 23 -17.36 -1.70 -3.14
N ILE A 24 -17.85 -2.94 -3.23
CA ILE A 24 -17.00 -4.15 -3.38
C ILE A 24 -16.12 -4.05 -4.64
N ASN A 25 -16.56 -3.34 -5.69
CA ASN A 25 -15.74 -3.12 -6.88
C ASN A 25 -14.55 -2.16 -6.66
N TYR A 26 -14.53 -1.39 -5.57
CA TYR A 26 -13.39 -0.56 -5.15
C TYR A 26 -12.44 -1.30 -4.20
N VAL A 27 -12.90 -2.41 -3.59
CA VAL A 27 -12.06 -3.31 -2.79
C VAL A 27 -11.28 -4.21 -3.74
N GLN A 28 -10.04 -3.83 -4.01
CA GLN A 28 -9.16 -4.55 -4.91
C GLN A 28 -8.67 -5.85 -4.24
N TYR A 29 -9.26 -6.96 -4.72
CA TYR A 29 -8.82 -8.35 -4.57
C TYR A 29 -8.97 -9.00 -3.18
N ARG A 30 -9.62 -10.17 -3.14
CA ARG A 30 -9.56 -11.13 -2.03
C ARG A 30 -9.03 -12.45 -2.60
N LYS A 31 -7.71 -12.69 -2.52
CA LYS A 31 -7.19 -14.07 -2.57
C LYS A 31 -7.69 -14.76 -1.29
N GLU A 32 -7.93 -16.08 -1.32
CA GLU A 32 -8.51 -16.79 -0.19
C GLU A 32 -7.91 -16.36 1.16
N ILE A 33 -8.78 -16.16 2.17
CA ILE A 33 -8.45 -15.67 3.54
C ILE A 33 -7.23 -16.38 4.15
N ASN A 34 -6.96 -17.62 3.75
CA ASN A 34 -5.87 -18.43 4.27
C ASN A 34 -4.49 -18.05 3.71
N GLU A 35 -4.41 -17.26 2.63
CA GLU A 35 -3.15 -16.97 1.92
C GLU A 35 -2.79 -15.50 1.84
N PHE A 36 -3.72 -14.54 1.91
CA PHE A 36 -3.42 -13.12 1.73
C PHE A 36 -4.32 -12.22 2.58
N ASN A 37 -3.72 -11.48 3.52
CA ASN A 37 -4.42 -10.54 4.40
C ASN A 37 -3.97 -9.09 4.13
N GLY A 38 -4.16 -8.63 2.90
CA GLY A 38 -3.75 -7.30 2.47
C GLY A 38 -4.69 -6.66 1.46
N ILE A 39 -4.56 -5.34 1.33
CA ILE A 39 -5.25 -4.50 0.34
C ILE A 39 -4.17 -3.92 -0.56
N CYS A 40 -4.37 -3.94 -1.88
CA CYS A 40 -3.43 -3.31 -2.80
C CYS A 40 -4.01 -2.03 -3.39
N LEU A 41 -3.16 -1.03 -3.60
CA LEU A 41 -3.43 0.04 -4.58
C LEU A 41 -2.91 -0.42 -5.93
N LEU A 42 -3.78 -0.46 -6.95
CA LEU A 42 -3.37 -0.69 -8.34
C LEU A 42 -3.04 0.63 -9.06
N ASP A 43 -2.06 0.58 -9.96
CA ASP A 43 -1.76 1.64 -10.93
C ASP A 43 -2.87 1.78 -12.00
N ARG A 44 -2.64 2.66 -12.99
CA ARG A 44 -3.61 2.89 -14.07
C ARG A 44 -3.71 1.73 -15.07
N GLU A 45 -2.75 0.81 -15.05
CA GLU A 45 -2.70 -0.39 -15.90
C GLU A 45 -3.26 -1.64 -15.17
N GLY A 46 -3.51 -1.52 -13.86
CA GLY A 46 -4.03 -2.57 -13.01
C GLY A 46 -2.96 -3.39 -12.26
N ASN A 47 -1.69 -2.95 -12.26
CA ASN A 47 -0.64 -3.62 -11.49
C ASN A 47 -0.64 -3.12 -10.04
N PRO A 48 -0.48 -3.98 -9.03
CA PRO A 48 -0.40 -3.55 -7.64
C PRO A 48 0.93 -2.85 -7.38
N ILE A 49 0.87 -1.64 -6.82
CA ILE A 49 2.02 -0.77 -6.57
C ILE A 49 2.24 -0.44 -5.09
N ILE A 50 1.18 -0.52 -4.28
CA ILE A 50 1.25 -0.46 -2.81
C ILE A 50 0.58 -1.70 -2.24
N LEU A 51 1.21 -2.32 -1.23
CA LEU A 51 0.60 -3.31 -0.35
C LEU A 51 0.24 -2.64 0.99
N SER A 52 -0.98 -2.82 1.47
CA SER A 52 -1.38 -2.41 2.81
C SER A 52 -1.84 -3.62 3.62
N ILE A 53 -1.29 -3.78 4.82
CA ILE A 53 -1.63 -4.83 5.77
C ILE A 53 -2.17 -4.17 7.03
N VAL A 54 -3.41 -4.52 7.38
CA VAL A 54 -4.10 -4.00 8.58
C VAL A 54 -4.16 -5.09 9.64
N LYS A 55 -3.76 -4.74 10.86
CA LYS A 55 -3.79 -5.58 12.05
C LYS A 55 -4.78 -5.04 13.07
N GLY A 56 -5.13 -5.86 14.05
CA GLY A 56 -5.99 -5.46 15.15
C GLY A 56 -5.33 -4.38 16.00
N VAL A 57 -6.15 -3.51 16.58
CA VAL A 57 -5.70 -2.47 17.51
C VAL A 57 -4.97 -3.10 18.69
N GLY A 58 -3.81 -2.53 19.04
CA GLY A 58 -2.96 -3.02 20.14
C GLY A 58 -2.06 -4.21 19.78
N GLU A 59 -2.13 -4.74 18.56
CA GLU A 59 -1.14 -5.71 18.08
C GLU A 59 0.22 -5.05 17.82
N ASP A 60 1.30 -5.72 18.21
CA ASP A 60 2.67 -5.28 17.88
C ASP A 60 2.95 -5.49 16.39
N LEU A 61 3.21 -4.38 15.67
CA LEU A 61 3.50 -4.42 14.25
C LEU A 61 4.81 -5.14 13.92
N ASN A 62 5.80 -5.14 14.82
CA ASN A 62 7.10 -5.79 14.57
C ASN A 62 6.94 -7.30 14.35
N SER A 63 5.98 -7.92 15.05
CA SER A 63 5.62 -9.33 14.91
C SER A 63 5.09 -9.69 13.50
N HIS A 64 4.65 -8.70 12.73
CA HIS A 64 4.05 -8.89 11.40
C HIS A 64 4.99 -8.54 10.23
N VAL A 65 6.14 -7.91 10.48
CA VAL A 65 7.08 -7.43 9.43
C VAL A 65 7.52 -8.55 8.50
N LYS A 66 7.92 -9.71 9.05
CA LYS A 66 8.34 -10.87 8.25
C LYS A 66 7.23 -11.41 7.35
N GLN A 67 5.99 -11.39 7.81
CA GLN A 67 4.85 -11.80 6.99
C GLN A 67 4.62 -10.80 5.86
N THR A 68 4.62 -9.50 6.17
CA THR A 68 4.45 -8.43 5.19
C THR A 68 5.52 -8.48 4.10
N GLY A 69 6.79 -8.68 4.47
CA GLY A 69 7.90 -8.78 3.51
C GLY A 69 7.73 -9.93 2.49
N ARG A 70 7.18 -11.08 2.91
CA ARG A 70 6.88 -12.18 1.98
C ARG A 70 5.81 -11.81 0.96
N TYR A 71 4.77 -11.08 1.38
CA TYR A 71 3.72 -10.63 0.46
C TYR A 71 4.20 -9.55 -0.48
N PHE A 72 4.98 -8.61 0.04
CA PHE A 72 5.64 -7.57 -0.73
C PHE A 72 6.47 -8.17 -1.87
N SER A 73 7.37 -9.10 -1.55
CA SER A 73 8.26 -9.73 -2.53
C SER A 73 7.58 -10.75 -3.44
N TYR A 74 6.30 -11.10 -3.22
CA TYR A 74 5.57 -12.00 -4.10
C TYR A 74 5.10 -11.31 -5.39
N VAL A 75 4.91 -9.98 -5.36
CA VAL A 75 4.43 -9.22 -6.51
C VAL A 75 5.41 -8.10 -6.87
N ASN A 76 6.17 -8.34 -7.95
CA ASN A 76 7.30 -7.48 -8.36
C ASN A 76 6.96 -6.01 -8.64
N SER A 77 5.70 -5.67 -8.92
CA SER A 77 5.27 -4.30 -9.18
C SER A 77 5.06 -3.48 -7.90
N ILE A 78 4.99 -4.14 -6.73
CA ILE A 78 4.84 -3.48 -5.44
C ILE A 78 6.18 -2.90 -5.02
N ARG A 79 6.16 -1.62 -4.63
CA ARG A 79 7.36 -0.87 -4.21
C ARG A 79 7.23 -0.25 -2.83
N ILE A 80 6.00 -0.15 -2.32
CA ILE A 80 5.71 0.39 -0.99
C ILE A 80 4.81 -0.60 -0.24
N ALA A 81 5.13 -0.85 1.02
CA ALA A 81 4.25 -1.54 1.97
C ALA A 81 3.81 -0.57 3.08
N ILE A 82 2.56 -0.67 3.49
CA ILE A 82 1.99 0.02 4.65
C ILE A 82 1.55 -1.06 5.63
N LEU A 83 2.08 -1.02 6.85
CA LEU A 83 1.70 -1.93 7.93
C LEU A 83 1.11 -1.08 9.06
N THR A 84 -0.13 -1.37 9.47
CA THR A 84 -0.82 -0.55 10.49
C THR A 84 -1.71 -1.39 11.40
N ASN A 85 -1.84 -0.96 12.65
CA ASN A 85 -2.78 -1.48 13.66
C ASN A 85 -3.81 -0.39 14.06
N MET A 86 -3.97 0.65 13.23
CA MET A 86 -4.82 1.83 13.47
C MET A 86 -4.40 2.73 14.65
N ASP A 87 -3.24 2.47 15.27
CA ASP A 87 -2.57 3.35 16.25
C ASP A 87 -1.23 3.83 15.69
N GLU A 88 -0.53 2.93 14.99
CA GLU A 88 0.72 3.17 14.30
C GLU A 88 0.57 2.84 12.81
N MET A 89 1.33 3.55 11.97
CA MET A 89 1.47 3.25 10.54
C MET A 89 2.95 3.26 10.15
N TYR A 90 3.45 2.12 9.68
CA TYR A 90 4.82 1.95 9.23
C TYR A 90 4.86 1.80 7.71
N PHE A 91 5.69 2.61 7.06
CA PHE A 91 5.85 2.64 5.61
C PHE A 91 7.20 2.03 5.24
N TYR A 92 7.16 0.97 4.43
CA TYR A 92 8.33 0.22 3.98
C TYR A 92 8.52 0.39 2.47
N SER A 93 9.76 0.28 2.03
CA SER A 93 10.20 0.45 0.64
C SER A 93 10.99 -0.76 0.16
N ASP A 94 11.43 -0.73 -1.10
CA ASP A 94 12.49 -1.58 -1.65
C ASP A 94 13.70 -0.75 -2.10
N PHE A 95 14.08 0.26 -1.30
CA PHE A 95 15.15 1.20 -1.65
C PHE A 95 16.50 0.50 -1.82
N ASN A 96 16.80 -0.49 -0.96
CA ASN A 96 18.08 -1.21 -1.00
C ASN A 96 18.16 -2.19 -2.16
N LYS A 97 17.10 -2.98 -2.38
CA LYS A 97 17.05 -3.98 -3.44
C LYS A 97 15.64 -4.12 -3.98
N THR A 98 15.47 -3.81 -5.27
CA THR A 98 14.17 -3.89 -5.96
C THR A 98 13.46 -5.22 -5.73
N GLY A 99 12.18 -5.15 -5.35
CA GLY A 99 11.33 -6.30 -5.05
C GLY A 99 11.62 -6.99 -3.72
N VAL A 100 12.56 -6.49 -2.91
CA VAL A 100 12.83 -6.96 -1.55
C VAL A 100 12.50 -5.85 -0.58
N MET A 101 11.55 -6.10 0.31
CA MET A 101 11.15 -5.12 1.32
C MET A 101 12.33 -4.83 2.26
N ASP A 102 12.58 -3.55 2.52
CA ASP A 102 13.54 -3.10 3.51
C ASP A 102 13.11 -3.55 4.92
N GLU A 103 14.08 -3.84 5.80
CA GLU A 103 13.80 -4.35 7.16
C GLU A 103 13.26 -3.25 8.09
N ILE A 104 13.62 -2.00 7.80
CA ILE A 104 13.27 -0.82 8.59
C ILE A 104 12.31 0.03 7.77
N PRO A 105 11.19 0.50 8.35
CA PRO A 105 10.31 1.42 7.65
C PRO A 105 10.99 2.76 7.46
N PHE A 106 10.87 3.34 6.27
CA PHE A 106 11.43 4.64 5.94
C PHE A 106 10.61 5.80 6.54
N TYR A 107 9.35 5.55 6.91
CA TYR A 107 8.50 6.51 7.60
C TYR A 107 7.61 5.82 8.63
N LYS A 108 7.37 6.46 9.76
CA LYS A 108 6.46 5.98 10.81
C LYS A 108 5.55 7.11 11.25
N ILE A 109 4.28 6.79 11.46
CA ILE A 109 3.29 7.66 12.08
C ILE A 109 2.80 6.99 13.34
N HIS A 110 2.73 7.74 14.43
CA HIS A 110 2.06 7.37 15.67
C HIS A 110 0.90 8.36 15.87
N LEU A 111 -0.32 7.86 16.01
CA LEU A 111 -1.51 8.73 16.03
C LEU A 111 -1.63 9.55 17.32
N ASP A 112 -1.07 9.07 18.42
CA ASP A 112 -0.99 9.78 19.69
C ASP A 112 -0.11 11.04 19.64
N SER A 113 0.92 11.02 18.80
CA SER A 113 1.85 12.12 18.58
C SER A 113 1.82 12.66 17.16
N PHE A 114 0.66 12.59 16.49
CA PHE A 114 0.49 12.98 15.10
C PHE A 114 0.85 14.46 14.86
N THR A 115 1.59 14.72 13.79
CA THR A 115 2.11 16.06 13.45
C THR A 115 1.57 16.60 12.12
N GLU A 116 1.78 17.89 11.86
CA GLU A 116 1.49 18.49 10.54
C GLU A 116 2.35 17.86 9.43
N GLN A 117 3.59 17.50 9.74
CA GLN A 117 4.47 16.78 8.82
C GLN A 117 3.88 15.41 8.43
N ASP A 118 3.26 14.69 9.38
CA ASP A 118 2.58 13.42 9.09
C ASP A 118 1.37 13.62 8.18
N ALA A 119 0.62 14.71 8.39
CA ALA A 119 -0.47 15.09 7.51
C ALA A 119 0.06 15.34 6.08
N ASP A 120 1.09 16.16 5.93
CA ASP A 120 1.72 16.47 4.63
C ASP A 120 2.29 15.22 3.95
N PHE A 121 2.83 14.28 4.73
CA PHE A 121 3.25 12.98 4.23
C PHE A 121 2.07 12.17 3.69
N LEU A 122 0.99 12.01 4.47
CA LEU A 122 -0.21 11.27 4.06
C LEU A 122 -0.94 11.89 2.87
N LEU A 123 -0.89 13.22 2.70
CA LEU A 123 -1.48 13.90 1.56
C LEU A 123 -0.89 13.44 0.22
N GLN A 124 0.36 12.97 0.21
CA GLN A 124 1.02 12.41 -0.98
C GLN A 124 0.38 11.08 -1.42
N PHE A 125 -0.34 10.37 -0.54
CA PHE A 125 -1.04 9.11 -0.84
C PHE A 125 -2.47 9.30 -1.35
N ARG A 126 -2.93 10.53 -1.56
CA ARG A 126 -4.21 10.78 -2.26
C ARG A 126 -4.17 10.13 -3.64
N ARG A 127 -5.09 9.19 -3.90
CA ARG A 127 -5.06 8.28 -5.06
C ARG A 127 -4.60 8.95 -6.36
N THR A 128 -5.30 9.99 -6.83
CA THR A 128 -4.97 10.65 -8.10
C THR A 128 -3.57 11.23 -8.09
N TYR A 129 -3.22 11.97 -7.02
CA TYR A 129 -1.91 12.58 -6.89
C TYR A 129 -0.80 11.53 -6.86
N PHE A 130 -0.95 10.49 -6.04
CA PHE A 130 0.02 9.41 -5.95
C PHE A 130 0.21 8.70 -7.31
N LEU A 131 -0.89 8.37 -8.00
CA LEU A 131 -0.81 7.68 -9.29
C LEU A 131 -0.11 8.51 -10.37
N ASP A 132 -0.21 9.83 -10.31
CA ASP A 132 0.42 10.73 -11.28
C ASP A 132 1.89 11.04 -10.94
N HIS A 133 2.29 10.93 -9.67
CA HIS A 133 3.62 11.33 -9.19
C HIS A 133 4.41 10.19 -8.52
N CYS A 134 3.95 8.93 -8.60
CA CYS A 134 4.52 7.82 -7.81
C CYS A 134 6.03 7.65 -8.02
N ASN A 135 6.52 7.80 -9.24
CA ASN A 135 7.95 7.67 -9.57
C ASN A 135 8.78 8.81 -8.97
N GLU A 136 8.26 10.04 -9.00
CA GLU A 136 8.92 11.23 -8.45
C GLU A 136 8.95 11.16 -6.92
N LEU A 137 7.82 10.82 -6.30
CA LEU A 137 7.70 10.61 -4.85
C LEU A 137 8.66 9.51 -4.38
N TYR A 138 8.68 8.37 -5.09
CA TYR A 138 9.59 7.28 -4.78
C TYR A 138 11.06 7.71 -4.88
N ALA A 139 11.45 8.42 -5.94
CA ALA A 139 12.82 8.90 -6.09
C ALA A 139 13.21 9.87 -4.98
N LYS A 140 12.33 10.82 -4.65
CA LYS A 140 12.51 11.78 -3.56
C LYS A 140 12.67 11.07 -2.21
N TRP A 141 11.78 10.13 -1.88
CA TRP A 141 11.88 9.38 -0.63
C TRP A 141 13.14 8.51 -0.58
N LYS A 142 13.52 7.90 -1.71
CA LYS A 142 14.77 7.13 -1.78
C LYS A 142 15.97 8.03 -1.46
N GLU A 143 16.06 9.21 -2.06
CA GLU A 143 17.14 10.17 -1.76
C GLU A 143 17.11 10.64 -0.30
N GLN A 144 15.93 10.91 0.24
CA GLN A 144 15.76 11.42 1.60
C GLN A 144 16.05 10.38 2.69
N TYR A 145 15.69 9.12 2.46
CA TYR A 145 15.69 8.07 3.48
C TYR A 145 16.71 6.95 3.23
N SER A 146 17.38 6.90 2.08
CA SER A 146 18.53 6.00 1.87
C SER A 146 19.79 6.66 2.44
N ASN A 147 20.09 6.35 3.70
CA ASN A 147 21.42 6.56 4.29
C ASN A 147 22.14 5.21 4.42
#